data_AF-A0A382QUN9-F1
#
_entry.id   AF-A0A382QUN9-F1
#
_cell.length_a   1.000
_cell.length_b   1.000
_cell.length_c   1.000
_cell.angle_alpha   90.00
_cell.angle_beta   90.00
_cell.angle_gamma   90.00
#
_symmetry.space_group_name_H-M   'P 1'
#
loop_
_entity.id
_entity.type
_entity.pdbx_description
1 polymer ?
#
loop_
_entity_poly.entity_id
_entity_poly.type
_entity_poly.pdbx_seq_one_letter_code
_entity_poly.pdbx_strand_id
1 'polypeptide(L)' 'MRSRLEELFGFSSVPNQYQIYQNYPNPFNPTASIPYFLPQESIVTLSIYNIMGQEVLA' A
#
# COMPACT_ATOMS: atom_id res chain seq x y z
N MET A 1 -1.40 -14.31 27.64
CA MET A 1 -0.02 -14.32 27.12
C MET A 1 0.13 -13.54 25.81
N ARG A 2 -0.90 -13.45 24.94
CA ARG A 2 -0.86 -12.67 23.67
C ARG A 2 -0.92 -11.14 23.88
N SER A 3 -1.74 -10.64 24.82
CA SER A 3 -1.91 -9.19 25.05
C SER A 3 -0.63 -8.45 25.48
N ARG A 4 0.22 -9.08 26.31
CA ARG A 4 1.45 -8.44 26.82
C ARG A 4 2.53 -8.26 25.73
N LEU A 5 2.50 -9.07 24.67
CA LEU A 5 3.44 -8.94 23.54
C LEU A 5 3.01 -7.81 22.58
N GLU A 6 1.71 -7.60 22.41
CA GLU A 6 1.19 -6.49 21.61
C GLU A 6 1.48 -5.13 22.27
N GLU A 7 1.37 -5.04 23.61
CA GLU A 7 1.75 -3.86 24.39
C GLU A 7 3.26 -3.58 24.42
N LEU A 8 4.11 -4.61 24.47
CA LEU A 8 5.57 -4.43 24.53
C LEU A 8 6.20 -3.98 23.21
N PHE A 9 5.61 -4.37 22.08
CA PHE A 9 6.18 -4.14 20.76
C PHE A 9 5.38 -3.15 19.90
N GLY A 10 4.30 -2.57 20.43
CA GLY A 10 3.52 -1.54 19.72
C GLY A 10 2.96 -2.01 18.39
N PHE A 11 2.69 -3.31 18.23
CA PHE A 11 2.09 -3.85 17.01
C PHE A 11 0.59 -3.51 17.00
N SER A 12 0.26 -2.28 16.62
CA SER A 12 -1.07 -1.99 16.11
C SER A 12 -1.23 -2.77 14.81
N SER A 13 -2.17 -3.71 14.76
CA SER A 13 -2.50 -4.45 13.53
C SER A 13 -3.06 -3.54 12.44
N VAL A 14 -3.51 -2.34 12.82
CA VAL A 14 -4.01 -1.30 11.92
C VAL A 14 -2.92 -0.23 11.75
N PRO A 15 -2.55 0.12 10.51
CA PRO A 15 -1.58 1.17 10.26
C PRO A 15 -2.12 2.53 10.75
N ASN A 16 -1.27 3.40 11.28
CA ASN A 16 -1.70 4.68 11.85
C ASN A 16 -1.82 5.81 10.81
N GLN A 17 -1.35 5.58 9.58
CA GLN A 17 -1.29 6.61 8.54
C GLN A 17 -1.51 6.01 7.16
N TYR A 18 -1.93 6.85 6.22
CA TYR A 18 -1.93 6.51 4.81
C TYR A 18 -0.50 6.39 4.31
N GLN A 19 -0.21 5.30 3.59
CA GLN A 19 1.11 5.09 3.01
C GLN A 19 0.99 4.30 1.72
N ILE A 20 1.79 4.66 0.72
CA ILE A 20 1.98 3.90 -0.52
C ILE A 20 3.42 3.44 -0.59
N TYR A 21 3.62 2.19 -1.00
CA TYR A 21 4.93 1.59 -1.15
C TYR A 21 5.30 1.46 -2.63
N GLN A 22 6.59 1.25 -2.87
CA GLN A 22 7.10 1.03 -4.22
C GLN A 22 6.44 -0.20 -4.86
N ASN A 23 6.23 -0.13 -6.16
CA ASN A 23 5.69 -1.25 -6.93
C ASN A 23 6.73 -2.38 -7.01
N TYR A 24 6.28 -3.62 -6.85
CA TYR A 24 7.14 -4.79 -6.93
C TYR A 24 6.41 -5.98 -7.57
N PRO A 25 7.07 -6.78 -8.44
CA PRO A 25 8.45 -6.63 -8.90
C PRO A 25 8.60 -5.57 -10.00
N ASN A 26 9.61 -4.72 -9.87
CA ASN A 26 10.06 -3.75 -10.87
C ASN A 26 11.60 -3.89 -10.98
N PRO A 27 12.24 -4.02 -12.16
CA PRO A 27 11.74 -3.93 -13.55
C PRO A 27 11.54 -5.29 -14.30
N PHE A 28 10.83 -5.24 -15.44
CA PHE A 28 10.56 -6.30 -16.44
C PHE A 28 9.52 -7.40 -16.12
N ASN A 29 8.53 -7.13 -15.26
CA ASN A 29 7.36 -7.99 -15.13
C ASN A 29 6.10 -7.31 -15.70
N PRO A 30 5.24 -8.04 -16.44
CA PRO A 30 3.97 -7.50 -16.94
C PRO A 30 2.96 -7.23 -15.81
N THR A 31 3.24 -7.70 -14.60
CA THR A 31 2.44 -7.53 -13.41
C THR A 31 3.31 -6.96 -12.29
N ALA A 32 2.79 -5.98 -11.56
CA ALA A 32 3.40 -5.46 -10.34
C ALA A 32 2.32 -5.27 -9.26
N SER A 33 2.70 -5.50 -8.02
CA SER A 33 1.91 -5.20 -6.83
C SER A 33 2.30 -3.83 -6.29
N ILE A 34 1.32 -3.03 -5.89
CA ILE A 34 1.51 -1.73 -5.24
C ILE A 34 0.96 -1.85 -3.82
N PRO A 35 1.80 -2.10 -2.81
CA PRO A 35 1.32 -2.18 -1.43
C PRO A 35 0.92 -0.78 -0.94
N TYR A 36 -0.15 -0.71 -0.15
CA TYR A 36 -0.60 0.51 0.49
C TYR A 36 -1.22 0.20 1.85
N PHE A 37 -1.25 1.20 2.72
CA PHE A 37 -1.85 1.14 4.05
C PHE A 37 -2.93 2.20 4.20
N LEU A 38 -4.04 1.79 4.83
CA LEU A 38 -5.18 2.64 5.16
C LEU A 38 -5.43 2.55 6.67
N PRO A 39 -5.47 3.68 7.40
CA PRO A 39 -5.77 3.70 8.84
C PRO A 39 -7.26 3.44 9.15
N GLN A 40 -8.12 3.55 8.14
CA GLN A 40 -9.56 3.29 8.23
C GLN A 40 -10.08 2.86 6.86
N GLU A 41 -11.26 2.22 6.84
CA GLU A 41 -11.96 1.90 5.59
C GLU A 41 -12.14 3.15 4.73
N SER A 42 -11.76 3.05 3.45
CA SER A 42 -11.73 4.17 2.52
C SER A 42 -12.00 3.67 1.09
N ILE A 43 -12.57 4.52 0.25
CA ILE A 43 -12.64 4.29 -1.19
C ILE A 43 -11.26 4.59 -1.79
N VAL A 44 -10.72 3.66 -2.56
CA VAL A 44 -9.41 3.77 -3.21
C VAL A 44 -9.58 3.77 -4.72
N THR A 45 -8.87 4.68 -5.40
CA THR A 45 -8.81 4.76 -6.86
C THR A 45 -7.34 4.68 -7.28
N LEU A 46 -7.04 3.86 -8.29
CA LEU A 46 -5.70 3.66 -8.82
C LEU A 46 -5.68 4.05 -10.31
N SER A 47 -5.09 5.21 -10.62
CA SER A 47 -4.83 5.62 -12.00
C SER A 47 -3.36 5.40 -12.34
N ILE A 48 -3.09 4.84 -13.53
CA ILE A 48 -1.72 4.64 -14.03
C ILE A 48 -1.49 5.58 -15.21
N TYR A 49 -0.37 6.29 -15.21
CA TYR A 49 0.02 7.23 -16.27
C TYR A 49 1.33 6.80 -16.92
N ASN A 50 1.44 7.06 -18.23
CA ASN A 50 2.72 6.93 -18.93
C ASN A 50 3.58 8.20 -18.75
N ILE A 51 4.82 8.16 -19.25
CA ILE A 51 5.77 9.28 -19.13
C ILE A 51 5.33 10.57 -19.86
N MET A 52 4.36 10.46 -20.77
CA MET A 52 3.77 11.61 -21.46
C MET A 52 2.56 12.19 -20.69
N GLY A 53 2.24 11.62 -19.52
CA GLY A 53 1.10 12.04 -18.69
C GLY A 53 -0.25 11.51 -19.17
N GLN A 54 -0.28 10.53 -20.07
CA GLN A 54 -1.54 9.93 -20.54
C GLN A 54 -1.95 8.80 -19.58
N GLU A 55 -3.23 8.75 -19.21
CA GLU A 55 -3.79 7.66 -18.41
C GLU A 55 -3.87 6.37 -19.25
N VAL A 56 -3.29 5.29 -18.73
CA VAL A 56 -3.28 3.96 -19.36
C VAL A 56 -4.20 2.96 -18.66
N LEU A 57 -4.55 3.25 -17.39
CA LEU A 57 -5.50 2.48 -16.59
C LEU A 57 -6.25 3.46 -15.68
N ALA A 58 -7.58 3.35 -15.69
CA ALA A 58 -8.51 4.07 -14.82
C ALA A 58 -9.26 3.11 -13.90
#